data_AF-A0AAD3D9Y4-F1
#
_entry.id   AF-A0AAD3D9Y4-F1
#
_cell.length_a   1.000
_cell.length_b   1.000
_cell.length_c   1.000
_cell.angle_alpha   90.00
_cell.angle_beta   90.00
_cell.angle_gamma   90.00
#
_symmetry.space_group_name_H-M   'P 1'
#
loop_
_entity.id
_entity.type
_entity.pdbx_description
1 polymer ?
#
loop_
_entity_poly.entity_id
_entity_poly.type
_entity_poly.pdbx_seq_one_letter_code
_entity_poly.pdbx_strand_id
1 'polypeptide(L)'
;MVPCIKYPNCSKCPPKLSRDKKGKDYTCKACGAKRMTLWEVPTEKLKAPDVTVQDFKNVLKHAFSSVSPEELEQYTEWTKQFGQEGA
;
A
#
# COMPACT_ATOMS: atom_id res chain seq x y z
N MET A 1 -14.94 1.05 8.92
CA MET A 1 -14.84 -0.15 8.06
C MET A 1 -13.43 -0.21 7.51
N VAL A 2 -12.85 -1.40 7.38
CA VAL A 2 -11.50 -1.59 6.82
C VAL A 2 -11.63 -2.27 5.47
N PRO A 3 -10.86 -1.87 4.44
CA PRO A 3 -10.91 -2.51 3.13
C PRO A 3 -10.51 -3.98 3.20
N CYS A 4 -11.05 -4.77 2.28
CA CYS A 4 -10.70 -6.16 2.12
C CYS A 4 -9.35 -6.30 1.40
N ILE A 5 -8.38 -6.98 2.02
CA ILE A 5 -7.03 -7.17 1.44
C ILE A 5 -7.08 -8.02 0.15
N LYS A 6 -7.91 -9.07 0.13
CA LYS A 6 -8.08 -9.96 -1.03
C LYS A 6 -9.55 -10.19 -1.33
N TYR A 7 -9.98 -9.70 -2.49
CA TYR A 7 -11.32 -9.92 -2.99
C TYR A 7 -11.36 -11.08 -3.99
N PRO A 8 -12.33 -12.02 -3.90
CA PRO A 8 -13.31 -12.19 -2.82
C PRO A 8 -12.67 -12.77 -1.55
N ASN A 9 -13.05 -12.29 -0.37
CA ASN A 9 -12.55 -12.81 0.92
C ASN A 9 -13.25 -14.08 1.40
N CYS A 10 -14.31 -14.50 0.73
CA CYS A 10 -15.06 -15.70 1.06
C CYS A 10 -15.61 -16.35 -0.21
N SER A 11 -15.84 -17.67 -0.18
CA SER A 11 -16.40 -18.42 -1.31
C SER A 11 -17.85 -18.03 -1.64
N LYS A 12 -18.57 -17.44 -0.68
CA LYS A 12 -19.97 -17.03 -0.82
C LYS A 12 -20.13 -15.54 -1.18
N CYS A 13 -19.01 -14.85 -1.41
CA CYS A 13 -19.00 -13.42 -1.68
C CYS A 13 -19.39 -13.20 -3.15
N PRO A 14 -20.42 -12.37 -3.44
CA PRO A 14 -20.85 -12.17 -4.82
C PRO A 14 -19.70 -11.52 -5.62
N PRO A 15 -19.18 -12.15 -6.68
CA PRO A 15 -18.11 -11.60 -7.50
C PRO A 15 -18.59 -10.35 -8.25
N LYS A 16 -17.66 -9.47 -8.61
CA LYS A 16 -17.95 -8.25 -9.37
C LYS A 16 -18.12 -8.63 -10.84
N LEU A 17 -19.30 -8.37 -11.40
CA LEU A 17 -19.64 -8.64 -12.79
C LEU A 17 -19.81 -7.32 -13.54
N SER A 18 -19.51 -7.31 -14.85
CA SER A 18 -19.68 -6.12 -15.69
C SER A 18 -21.14 -5.68 -15.83
N ARG A 19 -22.09 -6.62 -15.68
CA ARG A 19 -23.55 -6.40 -15.76
C ARG A 19 -24.18 -5.98 -14.44
N ASP A 20 -23.37 -5.72 -13.41
CA ASP A 20 -23.88 -5.34 -12.09
C ASP A 20 -24.61 -3.99 -12.13
N LYS A 21 -25.83 -3.96 -11.58
CA LYS A 21 -26.64 -2.75 -11.52
C LYS A 21 -26.10 -1.81 -10.45
N LYS A 22 -25.96 -0.53 -10.79
CA LYS A 22 -25.68 0.51 -9.80
C LYS A 22 -26.83 0.59 -8.78
N GLY A 23 -26.51 0.75 -7.50
CA GLY A 23 -27.50 0.87 -6.41
C GLY A 23 -28.07 -0.44 -5.87
N LYS A 24 -27.71 -1.60 -6.43
CA LYS A 24 -28.06 -2.89 -5.81
C LYS A 24 -27.14 -3.17 -4.62
N ASP A 25 -27.70 -3.68 -3.52
CA ASP A 25 -26.90 -4.14 -2.39
C ASP A 25 -26.22 -5.48 -2.71
N TYR A 26 -24.89 -5.47 -2.69
CA TYR A 26 -24.02 -6.64 -2.92
C TYR A 26 -23.33 -7.11 -1.63
N THR A 27 -23.88 -6.79 -0.47
CA THR A 27 -23.37 -7.26 0.81
C THR A 27 -23.42 -8.78 0.90
N CYS A 28 -22.28 -9.41 1.19
CA CYS A 28 -22.22 -10.85 1.39
C CYS A 28 -22.93 -11.24 2.71
N LYS A 29 -23.95 -12.10 2.62
CA LYS A 29 -24.68 -12.59 3.80
C LYS A 29 -23.85 -13.51 4.71
N ALA A 30 -22.75 -14.07 4.22
CA ALA A 30 -21.93 -15.02 4.97
C ALA A 30 -20.84 -14.35 5.81
N CYS A 31 -20.09 -13.40 5.24
CA CYS A 31 -18.98 -12.73 5.93
C CYS A 31 -19.24 -11.25 6.23
N GLY A 32 -20.40 -10.70 5.80
CA GLY A 32 -20.76 -9.30 6.00
C GLY A 32 -19.98 -8.31 5.13
N ALA A 33 -19.12 -8.77 4.21
CA ALA A 33 -18.37 -7.88 3.33
C ALA A 33 -19.33 -7.11 2.42
N LYS A 34 -19.30 -5.78 2.54
CA LYS A 34 -20.10 -4.88 1.72
C LYS A 34 -19.28 -4.34 0.56
N ARG A 35 -19.85 -4.38 -0.64
CA ARG A 35 -19.24 -3.79 -1.83
C ARG A 35 -19.47 -2.29 -1.81
N MET A 36 -18.38 -1.54 -1.71
CA MET A 36 -18.39 -0.09 -1.76
C MET A 36 -17.06 0.42 -2.30
N THR A 37 -17.08 1.62 -2.86
CA THR A 37 -15.89 2.39 -3.21
C THR A 37 -15.48 3.28 -2.03
N LEU A 38 -14.24 3.77 -2.04
CA LEU A 38 -13.74 4.67 -1.00
C LEU A 38 -14.65 5.90 -0.79
N TRP A 39 -15.22 6.43 -1.88
CA TRP A 39 -16.07 7.62 -1.90
C TRP A 39 -17.46 7.40 -1.30
N GLU A 40 -17.91 6.15 -1.21
CA GLU A 40 -19.21 5.80 -0.60
C GLU A 40 -19.10 5.58 0.91
N VAL A 41 -17.88 5.61 1.47
CA VAL A 41 -17.62 5.48 2.91
C VAL A 41 -17.72 6.87 3.55
N PRO A 42 -18.62 7.07 4.54
CA PRO A 42 -18.65 8.32 5.30
C PRO A 42 -17.31 8.56 6.03
N THR A 43 -16.82 9.81 6.02
CA THR A 43 -15.52 10.19 6.61
C THR A 43 -15.39 9.73 8.07
N GLU A 44 -16.43 9.92 8.89
CA GLU A 44 -16.48 9.49 10.30
C GLU A 44 -16.32 7.98 10.50
N LYS A 45 -16.58 7.19 9.45
CA LYS A 45 -16.54 5.71 9.48
C LYS A 45 -15.35 5.15 8.68
N LEU A 46 -14.57 6.02 8.05
CA LEU A 46 -13.39 5.66 7.28
C LEU A 46 -12.24 5.40 8.25
N LYS A 47 -11.74 4.16 8.25
CA LYS A 47 -10.56 3.78 9.03
C LYS A 47 -9.47 3.33 8.06
N ALA A 48 -8.29 3.92 8.19
CA ALA A 48 -7.11 3.44 7.49
C ALA A 48 -6.80 1.99 7.93
N PRO A 49 -6.35 1.11 7.01
CA PRO A 49 -5.82 -0.18 7.41
C PRO A 49 -4.51 -0.02 8.18
N ASP A 50 -4.24 -0.97 9.08
CA ASP A 50 -2.98 -1.01 9.80
C ASP A 50 -1.81 -1.28 8.86
N VAL A 51 -0.68 -0.62 9.09
CA VAL A 51 0.55 -0.84 8.31
C VAL A 51 1.20 -2.15 8.76
N THR A 52 1.49 -3.02 7.80
CA THR A 52 2.08 -4.34 8.05
C THR A 52 3.49 -4.46 7.47
N VAL A 53 4.26 -5.46 7.92
CA VAL A 53 5.56 -5.78 7.34
C VAL A 53 5.48 -6.06 5.84
N GLN A 54 4.34 -6.56 5.35
CA GLN A 54 4.15 -6.84 3.93
C GLN A 54 4.15 -5.57 3.08
N ASP A 55 3.68 -4.45 3.62
CA ASP A 55 3.67 -3.16 2.94
C ASP A 55 5.11 -2.67 2.71
N PHE A 56 5.97 -2.78 3.72
CA PHE A 56 7.40 -2.49 3.59
C PHE A 56 8.10 -3.41 2.59
N LYS A 57 7.81 -4.72 2.63
CA LYS A 57 8.34 -5.68 1.64
C LYS A 57 7.92 -5.34 0.22
N ASN A 58 6.72 -4.81 0.02
CA ASN A 58 6.24 -4.40 -1.31
C ASN A 58 6.96 -3.14 -1.79
N VAL A 59 7.15 -2.15 -0.90
CA VAL A 59 7.91 -0.93 -1.22
C VAL A 59 9.36 -1.25 -1.58
N LEU A 60 10.03 -2.12 -0.82
CA LEU A 60 11.42 -2.49 -1.06
C LEU A 60 11.68 -3.17 -2.41
N LYS A 61 10.66 -3.77 -3.05
CA LYS A 61 10.79 -4.31 -4.42
C LYS A 61 10.94 -3.22 -5.48
N HIS A 62 10.52 -2.00 -5.17
CA HIS A 62 10.52 -0.86 -6.08
C HIS A 62 11.41 0.29 -5.59
N ALA A 63 11.88 0.22 -4.34
CA ALA A 63 12.87 1.14 -3.82
C ALA A 63 14.25 0.74 -4.35
N PHE A 64 14.82 1.60 -5.17
CA PHE A 64 16.18 1.45 -5.67
C PHE A 64 17.14 2.30 -4.85
N SER A 65 18.43 1.93 -4.84
CA SER A 65 19.45 2.78 -4.22
C SER A 65 19.44 4.14 -4.90
N SER A 66 19.22 5.20 -4.13
CA SER A 66 19.30 6.57 -4.62
C SER A 66 20.75 7.06 -4.73
N VAL A 67 21.67 6.41 -4.00
CA VAL A 67 23.10 6.74 -3.98
C VAL A 67 23.83 5.73 -4.83
N SER A 68 24.66 6.24 -5.74
CA SER A 68 25.47 5.39 -6.60
C SER A 68 26.79 5.01 -5.91
N PRO A 69 27.39 3.84 -6.22
CA PRO A 69 28.69 3.47 -5.67
C PRO A 69 29.80 4.48 -6.02
N GLU A 70 29.74 5.07 -7.22
CA GLU A 70 30.73 6.03 -7.70
C GLU A 70 30.70 7.33 -6.89
N GLU A 71 29.50 7.77 -6.49
CA GLU A 71 29.32 8.93 -5.61
C GLU A 71 29.98 8.67 -4.23
N LEU A 72 29.82 7.47 -3.67
CA LEU A 72 30.45 7.09 -2.40
C LEU A 72 31.98 7.09 -2.47
N GLU A 73 32.58 6.70 -3.59
CA GLU A 73 34.03 6.72 -3.77
C GLU A 73 34.59 8.15 -3.70
N GLN A 74 33.95 9.10 -4.38
CA GLN A 74 34.35 10.51 -4.36
C GLN A 74 34.32 11.10 -2.94
N TYR A 75 33.24 10.82 -2.19
CA TYR A 75 33.14 11.27 -0.80
C TYR A 75 34.19 10.58 0.10
N THR A 76 34.51 9.32 -0.16
CA THR A 76 35.52 8.59 0.60
C THR A 76 36.92 9.16 0.35
N GLU A 77 37.27 9.47 -0.90
CA GLU A 77 38.54 10.09 -1.26
C GLU A 77 38.67 11.49 -0.65
N TRP A 78 37.62 12.30 -0.77
CA TRP A 78 37.60 13.63 -0.16
C TRP A 78 37.75 13.58 1.37
N THR A 79 37.00 12.68 2.03
CA THR A 79 37.08 12.50 3.48
C THR A 79 38.46 12.00 3.92
N LYS A 80 39.13 11.16 3.13
CA LYS A 80 40.52 10.74 3.40
C LYS A 80 41.51 11.89 3.27
N GLN A 81 41.28 12.83 2.35
CA GLN A 81 42.19 13.95 2.09
C GLN A 81 42.05 15.07 3.12
N PHE A 82 40.82 15.38 3.55
CA PHE A 82 40.55 16.56 4.38
C PHE A 82 39.98 16.26 5.77
N GLY A 83 39.61 15.01 6.05
CA GLY A 83 39.03 14.63 7.35
C GLY A 83 37.69 15.31 7.60
N GLN A 84 37.37 15.56 8.87
CA GLN A 84 36.11 16.22 9.27
C GLN A 84 36.15 17.75 9.19
N GLU A 85 37.33 18.35 8.99
CA GLU A 85 37.51 19.82 9.01
C GLU A 85 37.35 20.47 7.62
N GLY A 86 37.11 19.68 6.57
CA GLY A 86 37.09 20.15 5.18
C GLY A 86 35.75 20.66 4.65
N ALA A 87 34.64 20.50 5.38
CA ALA A 87 33.27 20.79 4.91
C ALA A 87 32.86 22.26 5.08
#